data_AF-A0A5M7PL96-F1
#
_entry.id   AF-A0A5M7PL96-F1
#
_cell.length_a   1.000
_cell.length_b   1.000
_cell.length_c   1.000
_cell.angle_alpha   90.00
_cell.angle_beta   90.00
_cell.angle_gamma   90.00
#
_symmetry.space_group_name_H-M   'P 1'
#
loop_
_entity.id
_entity.type
_entity.pdbx_description
1 polymer ?
#
loop_
_entity_poly.entity_id
_entity_poly.type
_entity_poly.pdbx_seq_one_letter_code
_entity_poly.pdbx_strand_id
1 'polypeptide(L)'
;MRVQTNSASRAISDYFNSPDWRTPPESDLLAVILREIMEAGEPATSKALIARVIDKLEVEGDEAQLQRYRTLLAQLIDTQPDM
;
A
#
# COMPACT_ATOMS: atom_id res chain seq x y z
N MET A 1 -17.78 -24.73 16.91
CA MET A 1 -17.49 -23.87 15.73
C MET A 1 -16.51 -22.79 16.18
N ARG A 2 -15.23 -22.86 15.81
CA ARG A 2 -14.22 -21.87 16.22
C ARG A 2 -14.32 -20.65 15.30
N VAL A 3 -14.71 -19.52 15.87
CA VAL A 3 -14.63 -18.21 15.21
C VAL A 3 -13.13 -17.90 15.04
N GLN A 4 -12.62 -18.07 13.83
CA GLN A 4 -11.30 -17.57 13.46
C GLN A 4 -11.44 -16.07 13.29
N THR A 5 -11.31 -15.32 14.39
CA THR A 5 -11.16 -13.88 14.31
C THR A 5 -9.82 -13.62 13.61
N ASN A 6 -9.89 -13.24 12.34
CA ASN A 6 -8.78 -12.77 11.53
C ASN A 6 -8.34 -11.42 12.13
N SER A 7 -7.70 -11.46 13.29
CA SER A 7 -7.26 -10.25 14.00
C SER A 7 -6.19 -9.59 13.16
N ALA A 8 -6.26 -8.26 12.99
CA ALA A 8 -5.27 -7.49 12.25
C ALA A 8 -3.83 -7.82 12.69
N SER A 9 -3.59 -8.02 14.00
CA SER A 9 -2.29 -8.46 14.52
C SER A 9 -1.77 -9.78 13.93
N ARG A 10 -2.67 -10.74 13.67
CA ARG A 10 -2.30 -12.03 13.07
C ARG A 10 -1.99 -11.90 11.59
N ALA A 11 -2.80 -11.13 10.85
CA ALA A 11 -2.53 -10.83 9.45
C ALA A 11 -1.20 -10.08 9.27
N ILE A 12 -0.90 -9.14 10.17
CA ILE A 12 0.38 -8.41 10.20
C ILE A 12 1.55 -9.39 10.47
N SER A 13 1.45 -10.24 11.49
CA SER A 13 2.51 -11.23 11.79
C SER A 13 2.71 -12.24 10.66
N ASP A 14 1.65 -12.74 10.03
CA ASP A 14 1.75 -13.71 8.94
C ASP A 14 2.40 -13.07 7.70
N TYR A 15 2.10 -11.80 7.43
CA TYR A 15 2.73 -11.03 6.35
C TYR A 15 4.25 -10.91 6.55
N PHE A 16 4.71 -10.48 7.74
CA PHE A 16 6.14 -10.33 8.03
C PHE A 16 6.94 -11.64 8.08
N ASN A 17 6.27 -12.79 8.24
CA ASN A 17 6.92 -14.12 8.22
C ASN A 17 6.88 -14.79 6.85
N SER A 18 6.22 -14.19 5.86
CA SER A 18 6.09 -14.77 4.52
C SER A 18 7.31 -14.48 3.63
N PRO A 19 7.59 -15.29 2.60
CA PRO A 19 8.61 -14.98 1.60
C PRO A 19 8.36 -13.64 0.88
N ASP A 20 7.10 -13.21 0.82
CA ASP A 20 6.67 -11.92 0.28
C ASP A 20 7.17 -10.74 1.10
N TRP A 21 7.64 -10.94 2.35
CA TRP A 21 8.28 -9.87 3.14
C TRP A 21 9.56 -9.35 2.48
N ARG A 22 10.23 -10.14 1.64
CA ARG A 22 11.33 -9.68 0.77
C ARG A 22 10.79 -8.86 -0.40
N THR A 23 9.76 -8.07 -0.12
CA THR A 23 9.00 -7.37 -1.13
C THR A 23 9.90 -6.33 -1.80
N PRO A 24 9.74 -6.13 -3.11
CA PRO A 24 10.48 -5.12 -3.84
C PRO A 24 10.20 -3.70 -3.26
N PRO A 25 11.07 -2.71 -3.56
CA PRO A 25 11.06 -1.37 -2.94
C PRO A 25 9.72 -0.63 -2.97
N GLU A 26 8.77 -1.06 -3.77
CA GLU A 26 7.40 -0.56 -3.84
C GLU A 26 6.60 -0.82 -2.55
N SER A 27 6.90 -1.87 -1.78
CA SER A 27 6.24 -2.10 -0.48
C SER A 27 6.69 -1.14 0.61
N ASP A 28 7.95 -0.72 0.57
CA ASP A 28 8.44 0.34 1.46
C ASP A 28 7.72 1.65 1.13
N LEU A 29 7.48 1.92 -0.15
CA LEU A 29 6.75 3.09 -0.60
C LEU A 29 5.29 3.06 -0.14
N LEU A 30 4.62 1.90 -0.27
CA LEU A 30 3.27 1.71 0.22
C LEU A 30 3.18 1.92 1.74
N ALA A 31 4.15 1.43 2.51
CA ALA A 31 4.21 1.63 3.97
C ALA A 31 4.36 3.11 4.35
N VAL A 32 5.16 3.87 3.61
CA VAL A 32 5.29 5.33 3.79
C VAL A 32 3.95 6.02 3.54
N ILE A 33 3.28 5.70 2.42
CA ILE A 33 1.99 6.30 2.06
C ILE A 33 0.91 5.95 3.09
N LEU A 34 0.84 4.69 3.53
CA LEU A 34 -0.08 4.26 4.59
C LEU A 34 0.13 5.05 5.87
N ARG A 35 1.39 5.23 6.28
CA ARG A 35 1.73 6.03 7.45
C ARG A 35 1.29 7.48 7.30
N GLU A 36 1.51 8.10 6.14
CA GLU A 36 1.06 9.48 5.89
C GLU A 36 -0.47 9.62 6.01
N ILE A 37 -1.22 8.69 5.44
CA ILE A 37 -2.70 8.67 5.52
C ILE A 37 -3.15 8.53 6.98
N MET A 38 -2.51 7.64 7.74
CA MET A 38 -2.81 7.44 9.16
C MET A 38 -2.44 8.67 10.01
N GLU A 39 -1.32 9.32 9.74
CA GLU A 39 -0.91 10.57 10.40
C GLU A 39 -1.86 11.73 10.07
N ALA A 40 -2.44 11.75 8.88
CA ALA A 40 -3.51 12.67 8.49
C ALA A 40 -4.88 12.36 9.13
N GLY A 41 -5.00 11.23 9.85
CA GLY A 41 -6.26 10.77 10.44
C GLY A 41 -7.26 10.23 9.42
N GLU A 42 -6.81 9.96 8.20
CA GLU A 42 -7.65 9.46 7.12
C GLU A 42 -7.76 7.92 7.17
N PRO A 43 -8.90 7.36 6.75
CA PRO A 43 -9.03 5.91 6.65
C PRO A 43 -8.18 5.38 5.49
N ALA A 44 -7.31 4.41 5.79
CA ALA A 44 -6.42 3.71 4.84
C ALA A 44 -7.19 2.80 3.84
N THR A 45 -8.09 3.41 3.07
CA THR A 45 -8.88 2.77 2.03
C THR A 45 -8.11 2.76 0.71
N SER A 46 -8.44 1.83 -0.20
CA SER A 46 -7.86 1.78 -1.54
C SER A 46 -8.00 3.11 -2.28
N LYS A 47 -9.14 3.80 -2.11
CA LYS A 47 -9.36 5.13 -2.69
C LYS A 47 -8.39 6.18 -2.14
N ALA A 48 -8.19 6.23 -0.82
CA ALA A 48 -7.27 7.18 -0.19
C ALA A 48 -5.81 6.90 -0.61
N LEU A 49 -5.43 5.62 -0.70
CA LEU A 49 -4.12 5.21 -1.18
C LEU A 49 -3.87 5.64 -2.63
N ILE A 50 -4.81 5.36 -3.53
CA ILE A 50 -4.69 5.73 -4.95
C ILE A 50 -4.61 7.26 -5.10
N ALA A 51 -5.48 8.01 -4.42
CA ALA A 51 -5.45 9.47 -4.45
C ALA A 51 -4.09 10.01 -3.99
N ARG A 52 -3.56 9.48 -2.88
CA ARG A 52 -2.26 9.91 -2.34
C ARG A 52 -1.10 9.58 -3.27
N VAL A 53 -1.12 8.43 -3.95
CA VAL A 53 -0.11 8.07 -4.95
C VAL A 53 -0.16 9.03 -6.16
N ILE A 54 -1.35 9.42 -6.60
CA ILE A 54 -1.53 10.39 -7.70
C ILE A 54 -0.98 11.76 -7.30
N ASP A 55 -1.30 12.25 -6.10
CA ASP A 55 -0.77 13.53 -5.60
C ASP A 55 0.77 13.54 -5.58
N LYS A 56 1.39 12.43 -5.19
CA LYS A 56 2.86 12.29 -5.18
C LYS A 56 3.43 12.28 -6.60
N LEU A 57 2.76 11.64 -7.56
CA LEU A 57 3.17 11.62 -8.97
C LEU A 57 3.17 13.02 -9.61
N GLU A 58 2.29 13.92 -9.19
CA GLU A 58 2.22 15.28 -9.75
C GLU A 58 3.33 16.20 -9.24
N VAL A 59 3.87 15.93 -8.04
CA VAL A 59 4.87 16.78 -7.37
C VAL A 59 6.29 16.20 -7.48
N GLU A 60 6.42 14.89 -7.68
CA GLU A 60 7.71 14.22 -7.74
C GLU A 60 8.49 14.58 -9.01
N GLY A 61 9.74 15.00 -8.84
CA GLY A 61 10.63 15.45 -9.92
C GLY A 61 11.71 14.43 -10.30
N ASP A 62 11.90 13.40 -9.48
CA ASP A 62 12.84 12.30 -9.79
C ASP A 62 12.16 11.21 -10.61
N GLU A 63 12.63 11.00 -11.84
CA GLU A 63 12.08 9.99 -12.77
C GLU A 63 12.15 8.57 -12.20
N ALA A 64 13.15 8.25 -11.38
CA ALA A 64 13.26 6.93 -10.76
C ALA A 64 12.17 6.72 -9.70
N GLN A 65 11.80 7.78 -8.96
CA GLN A 65 10.70 7.73 -8.00
C GLN A 65 9.35 7.75 -8.69
N LEU A 66 9.19 8.57 -9.74
CA LEU A 66 7.99 8.56 -10.57
C LEU A 66 7.70 7.16 -11.11
N GLN A 67 8.72 6.46 -11.61
CA GLN A 67 8.53 5.10 -12.10
C GLN A 67 8.08 4.14 -10.99
N ARG A 68 8.58 4.30 -9.76
CA ARG A 68 8.14 3.49 -8.61
C ARG A 68 6.69 3.78 -8.24
N TYR A 69 6.29 5.06 -8.18
CA TYR A 69 4.90 5.42 -7.93
C TYR A 69 3.96 4.93 -9.04
N ARG A 70 4.37 4.96 -10.31
CA ARG A 70 3.60 4.41 -11.45
C ARG A 70 3.41 2.90 -11.31
N THR A 71 4.48 2.16 -10.99
CA THR A 71 4.41 0.72 -10.75
C THR A 71 3.49 0.39 -9.58
N LEU A 72 3.60 1.13 -8.47
CA LEU A 72 2.73 0.97 -7.31
C LEU A 72 1.26 1.26 -7.66
N LEU A 73 0.99 2.32 -8.42
CA LEU A 73 -0.36 2.65 -8.86
C LEU A 73 -0.97 1.54 -9.73
N ALA A 74 -0.20 0.99 -10.67
CA ALA A 74 -0.66 -0.13 -11.50
C ALA A 74 -1.03 -1.35 -10.65
N GLN A 75 -0.18 -1.72 -9.67
CA GLN A 75 -0.46 -2.82 -8.75
C GLN A 75 -1.72 -2.56 -7.90
N LEU A 76 -1.92 -1.33 -7.42
CA LEU A 76 -3.10 -0.98 -6.65
C LEU A 76 -4.38 -1.07 -7.48
N ILE A 77 -4.33 -0.72 -8.75
CA ILE A 77 -5.46 -0.84 -9.69
C ILE A 77 -5.73 -2.32 -10.00
N ASP A 78 -4.71 -3.10 -10.36
CA ASP A 78 -4.84 -4.53 -10.69
C ASP A 78 -5.32 -5.38 -9.51
N THR A 79 -5.04 -4.94 -8.28
CA THR A 79 -5.48 -5.63 -7.04
C THR A 79 -6.93 -5.29 -6.68
N GLN A 80 -7.54 -4.25 -7.28
CA GLN A 80 -8.98 -4.07 -7.17
C GLN A 80 -9.65 -5.15 -8.02
N PRO A 81 -10.51 -6.02 -7.44
CA PRO A 81 -11.28 -6.94 -8.27
C PRO A 81 -12.13 -6.12 -9.24
N ASP A 82 -12.09 -6.47 -10.53
CA ASP A 82 -13.04 -5.96 -11.54
C ASP A 82 -14.45 -6.03 -10.92
N MET A 83 -15.04 -4.85 -10.68
CA MET A 83 -16.42 -4.75 -10.16
C MET A 83 -17.43 -5.25 -11.18
#